data_AF-A0A098EF36-F1
#
_entry.id   AF-A0A098EF36-F1
#
_cell.length_a   1.000
_cell.length_b   1.000
_cell.length_c   1.000
_cell.angle_alpha   90.00
_cell.angle_beta   90.00
_cell.angle_gamma   90.00
#
_symmetry.space_group_name_H-M   'P 1'
#
loop_
_entity.id
_entity.type
_entity.pdbx_description
1 polymer ?
#
loop_
_entity_poly.entity_id
_entity_poly.type
_entity_poly.pdbx_seq_one_letter_code
_entity_poly.pdbx_strand_id
1 'polypeptide(L)' 'MKTKISLCGLKSCCPAIEIENDVVKVGEEGNLCVLKKDEWNLLVDLISDKKLGKI' A
#
# COMPACT_ATOMS: atom_id res chain seq x y z
N MET A 1 14.82 4.06 6.55
CA MET A 1 14.88 2.82 5.73
C MET A 1 13.77 2.90 4.69
N LYS A 2 14.08 2.65 3.41
CA LYS A 2 13.10 2.67 2.31
C LYS A 2 12.87 1.24 1.82
N THR A 3 11.61 0.81 1.76
CA THR A 3 11.22 -0.53 1.30
C THR A 3 10.21 -0.40 0.18
N LYS A 4 10.44 -1.08 -0.95
CA LYS A 4 9.51 -1.10 -2.09
C LYS A 4 9.03 -2.53 -2.34
N ILE A 5 7.71 -2.72 -2.33
CA ILE A 5 7.04 -3.99 -2.58
C ILE A 5 6.28 -3.84 -3.90
N SER A 6 6.50 -4.76 -4.84
CA SER A 6 5.71 -4.83 -6.07
C SER A 6 4.51 -5.74 -5.84
N LEU A 7 3.32 -5.28 -6.20
CA LEU A 7 2.08 -6.03 -6.00
C LEU A 7 1.91 -7.22 -6.96
N CYS A 8 2.72 -7.29 -8.02
CA CYS A 8 2.75 -8.46 -8.90
C CYS A 8 4.17 -8.91 -9.21
N GLY A 9 4.29 -10.18 -9.62
CA GLY A 9 5.59 -10.80 -9.96
C GLY A 9 6.27 -10.15 -11.16
N LEU A 10 5.50 -9.48 -12.03
CA LEU A 10 6.00 -8.65 -13.11
C LEU A 10 6.22 -7.24 -12.56
N LYS A 11 7.47 -6.92 -12.22
CA LYS A 11 7.90 -5.68 -11.53
C LYS A 11 7.52 -4.35 -12.23
N SER A 12 6.87 -4.38 -13.39
CA SER A 12 6.55 -3.22 -14.23
C SER A 12 5.05 -2.99 -14.47
N CYS A 13 4.17 -3.91 -14.07
CA CYS A 13 2.75 -3.84 -14.46
C CYS A 13 1.83 -3.33 -13.36
N CYS A 14 2.20 -3.48 -12.08
CA CYS A 14 1.32 -3.16 -10.97
C CYS A 14 1.87 -2.02 -10.12
N PRO A 15 0.98 -1.22 -9.52
CA PRO A 15 1.41 -0.18 -8.61
C PRO A 15 2.22 -0.75 -7.45
N ALA A 16 3.13 0.07 -6.93
CA ALA A 16 4.02 -0.35 -5.86
C ALA A 16 3.52 0.14 -4.51
N ILE A 17 3.95 -0.55 -3.45
CA ILE A 17 3.90 -0.05 -2.08
C ILE A 17 5.31 0.41 -1.72
N GLU A 18 5.46 1.69 -1.38
CA GLU A 18 6.72 2.25 -0.89
C GLU A 18 6.55 2.70 0.57
N ILE A 19 7.37 2.13 1.46
CA ILE A 19 7.44 2.50 2.87
C ILE A 19 8.63 3.44 3.03
N GLU A 20 8.36 4.68 3.42
CA GLU A 20 9.37 5.72 3.61
C GLU A 20 9.10 6.46 4.92
N ASN A 21 10.08 6.43 5.83
CA ASN A 21 9.98 7.10 7.14
C ASN A 21 8.70 6.69 7.87
N ASP A 22 7.71 7.59 7.99
CA ASP A 22 6.43 7.37 8.68
C ASP A 22 5.22 7.30 7.75
N VAL A 23 5.44 7.18 6.43
CA VAL A 23 4.37 7.05 5.44
C VAL A 23 4.51 5.78 4.61
N VAL A 24 3.35 5.30 4.16
CA VAL A 24 3.20 4.23 3.18
C VAL A 24 2.52 4.82 1.95
N LYS A 25 3.19 4.74 0.81
CA LYS A 25 2.71 5.20 -0.49
C LYS A 25 2.24 3.98 -1.28
N VAL A 26 1.00 4.01 -1.75
CA VAL A 26 0.39 2.94 -2.54
C VAL A 26 -0.02 3.55 -3.87
N GLY A 27 0.57 3.08 -4.97
CA GLY A 27 0.21 3.60 -6.29
C GLY A 27 1.40 4.00 -7.16
N GLU A 28 1.09 4.86 -8.12
CA GLU A 28 2.02 5.51 -9.04
C GLU A 28 1.60 6.98 -9.26
N GLU A 29 2.41 7.75 -9.98
CA GLU A 29 2.13 9.17 -10.24
C GLU A 29 0.77 9.33 -10.95
N GLY A 30 -0.06 10.27 -10.48
CA GLY A 30 -1.42 10.48 -10.96
C GLY A 30 -2.50 9.61 -10.29
N ASN A 31 -2.12 8.52 -9.62
CA ASN A 31 -3.03 7.71 -8.80
C ASN A 31 -2.29 7.17 -7.55
N LEU A 32 -1.91 8.10 -6.67
CA LEU A 32 -1.11 7.82 -5.48
C LEU A 32 -1.95 8.05 -4.22
N CYS A 33 -2.06 7.01 -3.40
CA CYS A 33 -2.57 7.11 -2.04
C CYS A 33 -1.39 7.15 -1.05
N VAL A 34 -1.41 8.07 -0.10
CA VAL A 34 -0.38 8.19 0.94
C VAL A 34 -1.07 8.06 2.29
N LEU A 35 -0.63 7.08 3.08
CA LEU A 35 -1.13 6.78 4.41
C LEU A 35 0.00 6.95 5.43
N LYS A 36 -0.33 7.36 6.65
CA LYS A 36 0.57 7.16 7.79
C LYS A 36 0.65 5.67 8.14
N LYS A 37 1.67 5.29 8.92
CA LYS A 37 1.84 3.89 9.35
C LYS A 37 0.65 3.32 10.11
N ASP A 38 0.06 4.11 11.01
CA ASP A 38 -1.11 3.71 11.79
C ASP A 38 -2.36 3.53 10.91
N GLU A 39 -2.57 4.44 9.96
CA GLU A 39 -3.64 4.33 8.95
C GLU A 39 -3.46 3.10 8.05
N TRP A 40 -2.22 2.82 7.62
CA TRP A 40 -1.88 1.61 6.87
C TRP A 40 -2.17 0.33 7.67
N ASN A 41 -1.75 0.29 8.93
CA ASN A 41 -1.99 -0.88 9.79
C ASN A 41 -3.48 -1.12 9.97
N LEU A 42 -4.26 -0.07 10.24
CA LEU A 42 -5.71 -0.17 10.34
C LEU A 42 -6.34 -0.70 9.04
N LEU A 43 -5.87 -0.21 7.87
CA LEU A 43 -6.35 -0.73 6.58
C LEU A 43 -6.06 -2.23 6.42
N VAL A 44 -4.84 -2.67 6.74
CA VAL A 44 -4.44 -4.08 6.67
C VAL A 44 -5.28 -4.94 7.63
N ASP A 45 -5.55 -4.45 8.84
CA ASP A 45 -6.38 -5.13 9.82
C ASP A 45 -7.82 -5.28 9.30
N LEU A 46 -8.41 -4.21 8.75
CA LEU A 46 -9.77 -4.24 8.21
C LEU A 46 -9.91 -5.20 7.01
N ILE A 47 -8.89 -5.29 6.15
CA ILE A 47 -8.85 -6.26 5.04
C ILE A 47 -8.73 -7.69 5.58
N SER A 48 -7.83 -7.92 6.54
CA SER A 48 -7.58 -9.25 7.13
C SER A 48 -8.80 -9.77 7.89
N ASP A 49 -9.49 -8.88 8.60
CA ASP A 49 -10.75 -9.14 9.31
C ASP A 49 -11.96 -9.30 8.37
N LYS A 50 -11.77 -9.15 7.05
CA LYS A 50 -12.83 -9.18 6.02
C LYS A 50 -13.92 -8.13 6.22
N LYS A 51 -13.60 -7.03 6.90
CA LYS A 51 -14.47 -5.85 7.07
C LYS A 51 -14.39 -4.92 5.84
N LEU A 52 -13.28 -4.97 5.12
CA LEU A 52 -13.08 -4.35 3.82
C LEU A 52 -12.81 -5.44 2.77
N GLY A 53 -13.52 -5.37 1.65
CA GLY A 53 -13.46 -6.37 0.59
C GLY A 53 -13.76 -5.79 -0.78
N LYS A 54 -13.75 -6.64 -1.81
CA LYS A 54 -14.09 -6.25 -3.17
C LYS A 54 -15.53 -5.75 -3.23
N ILE A 55 -15.75 -4.66 -3.94
CA ILE A 55 -17.08 -4.17 -4.35
C ILE A 55 -17.41 -4.79 -5.70
#